data_AF-A0A7J7I5E4-F1
#
_entry.id   AF-A0A7J7I5E4-F1
#
_cell.length_a   1.000
_cell.length_b   1.000
_cell.length_c   1.000
_cell.angle_alpha   90.00
_cell.angle_beta   90.00
_cell.angle_gamma   90.00
#
_symmetry.space_group_name_H-M   'P 1'
#
loop_
_entity.id
_entity.type
_entity.pdbx_description
1 polymer ?
#
loop_
_entity_poly.entity_id
_entity_poly.type
_entity_poly.pdbx_seq_one_letter_code
_entity_poly.pdbx_strand_id
1 'polypeptide(L)'
;MQRSWAKKIQEEWKILEKDLPDKIFVRVYESRMDLLRAVIVGAEGTPYHDGLFFFDVLFPSGYPNVPPHVHYHSGGLRINPNLYNCGKVCLSLLNTWSGHQSEKWIPGVSTMLQVLVSIQALILNEKPYFNEPGYEIMGGSVNGEENSQRYNENTFILSLRTMVYTMRRPPKDFEDFVIGHFYKRAQDILVACSAYMDGAQVGCLVKGGVQDVDAGDRSCSQYFKVALAGYITVLVQAFSQIGAKDCEKFLSLVEKGSSLVSSPVPPMALNLFNAMNMQF
;
A
#
# COMPACT_ATOMS: atom_id res chain seq x y z
N MET A 1 -16.24 10.75 -33.26
CA MET A 1 -16.02 10.67 -31.80
C MET A 1 -15.58 9.28 -31.34
N GLN A 2 -16.32 8.20 -31.64
CA GLN A 2 -15.97 6.85 -31.15
C GLN A 2 -14.64 6.29 -31.73
N ARG A 3 -14.33 6.54 -33.01
CA ARG A 3 -13.07 6.09 -33.64
C ARG A 3 -11.82 6.75 -33.09
N SER A 4 -11.88 8.06 -32.79
CA SER A 4 -10.74 8.80 -32.22
C SER A 4 -10.48 8.41 -30.77
N TRP A 5 -11.54 8.21 -29.99
CA TRP A 5 -11.45 7.69 -28.63
C TRP A 5 -10.80 6.30 -28.60
N ALA A 6 -11.32 5.36 -29.39
CA ALA A 6 -10.80 3.99 -29.42
C ALA A 6 -9.32 3.96 -29.84
N LYS A 7 -8.95 4.76 -30.85
CA LYS A 7 -7.54 4.92 -31.26
C LYS A 7 -6.68 5.44 -30.12
N LYS A 8 -7.16 6.42 -29.34
CA LYS A 8 -6.40 6.95 -28.20
C LYS A 8 -6.20 5.89 -27.12
N ILE A 9 -7.22 5.11 -26.77
CA ILE A 9 -7.01 4.03 -25.79
C ILE A 9 -6.04 2.97 -26.37
N GLN A 10 -6.05 2.73 -27.69
CA GLN A 10 -5.05 1.88 -28.35
C GLN A 10 -3.62 2.37 -28.22
N GLU A 11 -3.43 3.69 -28.18
CA GLU A 11 -2.13 4.27 -27.87
C GLU A 11 -1.77 4.05 -26.38
N GLU A 12 -2.72 4.14 -25.45
CA GLU A 12 -2.48 3.81 -24.03
C GLU A 12 -2.05 2.36 -23.84
N TRP A 13 -2.71 1.38 -24.47
CA TRP A 13 -2.30 -0.03 -24.35
C TRP A 13 -0.86 -0.25 -24.83
N LYS A 14 -0.47 0.37 -25.94
CA LYS A 14 0.90 0.27 -26.47
C LYS A 14 1.92 0.87 -25.52
N ILE A 15 1.61 2.00 -24.89
CA ILE A 15 2.49 2.64 -23.91
C ILE A 15 2.61 1.73 -22.68
N LEU A 16 1.50 1.21 -22.16
CA LEU A 16 1.51 0.33 -20.99
C LEU A 16 2.25 -0.97 -21.26
N GLU A 17 2.00 -1.63 -22.40
CA GLU A 17 2.69 -2.88 -22.78
C GLU A 17 4.21 -2.70 -22.89
N LYS A 18 4.66 -1.53 -23.35
CA LYS A 18 6.08 -1.27 -23.61
C LYS A 18 6.83 -0.73 -22.39
N ASP A 19 6.22 0.19 -21.65
CA ASP A 19 6.93 1.08 -20.73
C ASP A 19 6.46 0.93 -19.25
N LEU A 20 5.66 -0.10 -18.93
CA LEU A 20 5.25 -0.38 -17.54
C LEU A 20 6.45 -0.79 -16.67
N PRO A 21 6.62 -0.21 -15.46
CA PRO A 21 7.61 -0.68 -14.49
C PRO A 21 7.30 -2.08 -13.96
N ASP A 22 8.34 -2.84 -13.61
CA ASP A 22 8.28 -4.24 -13.13
C ASP A 22 7.35 -4.50 -11.93
N LYS A 23 6.99 -3.46 -11.18
CA LYS A 23 6.13 -3.54 -9.99
C LYS A 23 4.67 -3.12 -10.25
N ILE A 24 4.33 -2.83 -11.51
CA ILE A 24 2.98 -2.44 -11.91
C ILE A 24 2.48 -3.43 -12.95
N PHE A 25 1.36 -4.08 -12.67
CA PHE A 25 0.74 -5.03 -13.58
C PHE A 25 -0.65 -4.54 -13.95
N VAL A 26 -1.03 -4.77 -15.21
CA VAL A 26 -2.28 -4.28 -15.77
C VAL A 26 -3.00 -5.44 -16.46
N ARG A 27 -4.32 -5.49 -16.28
CA ARG A 27 -5.22 -6.30 -17.10
C ARG A 27 -6.33 -5.43 -17.69
N VAL A 28 -6.73 -5.76 -18.89
CA VAL A 28 -7.77 -5.04 -19.65
C VAL A 28 -8.86 -6.04 -20.05
N TYR A 29 -10.09 -5.55 -20.21
CA TYR A 29 -11.23 -6.41 -20.50
C TYR A 29 -11.44 -6.50 -22.00
N GLU A 30 -11.46 -7.73 -22.55
CA GLU A 30 -11.65 -7.97 -23.99
C GLU A 30 -12.91 -7.26 -24.55
N SER A 31 -14.00 -7.29 -23.79
CA SER A 31 -15.28 -6.71 -24.20
C SER A 31 -15.49 -5.26 -23.74
N ARG A 32 -14.57 -4.70 -22.94
CA ARG A 32 -14.69 -3.36 -22.33
C ARG A 32 -13.36 -2.63 -22.38
N MET A 33 -13.07 -2.10 -23.57
CA MET A 33 -11.91 -1.26 -23.87
C MET A 33 -11.82 0.02 -23.01
N ASP A 34 -12.93 0.45 -22.40
CA ASP A 34 -12.95 1.59 -21.48
C ASP A 34 -12.53 1.23 -20.06
N LEU A 35 -12.32 -0.06 -19.76
CA LEU A 35 -11.98 -0.55 -18.43
C LEU A 35 -10.58 -1.16 -18.39
N LEU A 36 -9.90 -0.87 -17.28
CA LEU A 36 -8.59 -1.39 -16.96
C LEU A 36 -8.52 -1.66 -15.45
N ARG A 37 -7.83 -2.73 -15.05
CA ARG A 37 -7.45 -2.96 -13.66
C ARG A 37 -5.94 -2.98 -13.55
N ALA A 38 -5.40 -2.15 -12.66
CA ALA A 38 -3.99 -2.14 -12.31
C ALA A 38 -3.79 -2.71 -10.90
N VAL A 39 -2.64 -3.35 -10.68
CA VAL A 39 -2.12 -3.66 -9.36
C VAL A 39 -0.70 -3.10 -9.25
N ILE A 40 -0.43 -2.39 -8.17
CA ILE A 40 0.90 -1.88 -7.83
C ILE A 40 1.40 -2.69 -6.64
N VAL A 41 2.56 -3.30 -6.79
CA VAL A 41 3.27 -3.94 -5.69
C VAL A 41 3.97 -2.86 -4.87
N GLY A 42 3.73 -2.84 -3.56
CA GLY A 42 4.39 -1.89 -2.66
C GLY A 42 5.90 -2.08 -2.68
N ALA A 43 6.63 -0.96 -2.77
CA ALA A 43 8.08 -0.95 -2.91
C ALA A 43 8.79 -1.25 -1.59
N GLU A 44 9.96 -1.88 -1.68
CA GLU A 44 10.94 -1.95 -0.58
C GLU A 44 11.28 -0.51 -0.12
N GLY A 45 11.63 -0.33 1.15
CA GLY A 45 11.82 1.02 1.70
C GLY A 45 10.54 1.67 2.24
N THR A 46 9.36 1.17 1.89
CA THR A 46 8.07 1.83 2.22
C THR A 46 7.25 1.01 3.22
N PRO A 47 6.33 1.61 4.00
CA PRO A 47 5.38 0.85 4.83
C PRO A 47 4.40 -0.01 4.00
N TYR A 48 4.43 0.10 2.68
CA TYR A 48 3.59 -0.63 1.74
C TYR A 48 4.26 -1.92 1.23
N HIS A 49 5.53 -2.15 1.54
CA HIS A 49 6.35 -3.21 0.93
C HIS A 49 5.62 -4.57 0.89
N ASP A 50 5.77 -5.26 -0.24
CA ASP A 50 5.15 -6.56 -0.55
C ASP A 50 3.61 -6.56 -0.64
N GLY A 51 2.93 -5.46 -0.31
CA GLY A 51 1.50 -5.31 -0.46
C GLY A 51 1.07 -5.26 -1.92
N LEU A 52 -0.16 -5.68 -2.20
CA LEU A 52 -0.80 -5.56 -3.51
C LEU A 52 -1.92 -4.53 -3.44
N PHE A 53 -1.77 -3.43 -4.17
CA PHE A 53 -2.72 -2.32 -4.18
C PHE A 53 -3.44 -2.25 -5.53
N PHE A 54 -4.74 -2.53 -5.52
CA PHE A 54 -5.55 -2.64 -6.73
C PHE A 54 -6.30 -1.36 -7.05
N PHE A 55 -6.34 -1.03 -8.34
CA PHE A 55 -7.00 0.16 -8.88
C PHE A 55 -7.84 -0.21 -10.10
N ASP A 56 -9.13 0.08 -10.05
CA ASP A 56 -9.99 0.03 -11.23
C ASP A 56 -9.98 1.38 -11.93
N VAL A 57 -9.89 1.35 -13.25
CA VAL A 57 -9.77 2.51 -14.11
C VAL A 57 -10.88 2.49 -15.16
N LEU A 58 -11.57 3.61 -15.29
CA LEU A 58 -12.54 3.87 -16.35
C LEU A 58 -12.06 5.04 -17.20
N PHE A 59 -11.91 4.80 -18.50
CA PHE A 59 -11.70 5.84 -19.50
C PHE A 59 -13.06 6.39 -19.95
N PRO A 60 -13.47 7.60 -19.52
CA PRO A 60 -14.77 8.14 -19.88
C PRO A 60 -14.83 8.47 -21.37
N SER A 61 -16.05 8.70 -21.88
CA SER A 61 -16.28 9.07 -23.29
C SER A 61 -15.59 10.38 -23.71
N GLY A 62 -15.29 11.26 -22.75
CA GLY A 62 -14.52 12.49 -22.96
C GLY A 62 -13.00 12.29 -23.01
N TYR A 63 -12.47 11.09 -22.76
CA TYR A 63 -11.03 10.85 -22.81
C TYR A 63 -10.46 11.07 -24.22
N PRO A 64 -9.27 11.69 -24.40
CA PRO A 64 -8.33 12.16 -23.37
C PRO A 64 -8.52 13.64 -22.98
N ASN A 65 -9.63 14.29 -23.33
CA ASN A 65 -9.87 15.69 -22.95
C ASN A 65 -10.17 15.86 -21.45
N VAL A 66 -10.56 14.78 -20.79
CA VAL A 66 -10.71 14.68 -19.33
C VAL A 66 -9.87 13.48 -18.83
N PRO A 67 -9.42 13.50 -17.56
CA PRO A 67 -8.65 12.40 -16.98
C PRO A 67 -9.47 11.10 -16.90
N PRO A 68 -8.80 9.94 -16.74
CA PRO A 68 -9.48 8.71 -16.40
C PRO A 68 -10.05 8.79 -14.97
N HIS A 69 -11.10 8.01 -14.69
CA HIS A 69 -11.56 7.81 -13.32
C HIS A 69 -10.81 6.62 -12.71
N VAL A 70 -10.26 6.80 -11.52
CA VAL A 70 -9.52 5.76 -10.80
C VAL A 70 -10.17 5.48 -9.45
N HIS A 71 -10.36 4.21 -9.14
CA HIS A 71 -10.94 3.73 -7.88
C HIS A 71 -10.01 2.73 -7.21
N TYR A 72 -9.57 3.05 -5.99
CA TYR A 72 -8.73 2.19 -5.16
C TYR A 72 -9.59 1.15 -4.42
N HIS A 73 -9.16 -0.11 -4.44
CA HIS A 73 -9.78 -1.18 -3.67
C HIS A 73 -9.37 -1.08 -2.20
N SER A 74 -10.05 -0.21 -1.44
CA SER A 74 -9.66 0.15 -0.09
C SER A 74 -9.93 -0.93 0.98
N GLY A 75 -10.90 -1.81 0.74
CA GLY A 75 -11.42 -2.69 1.79
C GLY A 75 -11.95 -1.93 3.02
N GLY A 76 -12.35 -0.67 2.86
CA GLY A 76 -12.76 0.21 3.96
C GLY A 76 -11.61 0.83 4.76
N LEU A 77 -10.35 0.59 4.39
CA LEU A 77 -9.17 1.10 5.08
C LEU A 77 -8.67 2.42 4.45
N ARG A 78 -8.19 3.36 5.29
CA ARG A 78 -7.49 4.57 4.84
C ARG A 78 -6.00 4.40 5.12
N ILE A 79 -5.26 3.88 4.13
CA ILE A 79 -3.84 3.53 4.26
C ILE A 79 -2.88 4.67 3.86
N ASN A 80 -3.40 5.73 3.27
CA ASN A 80 -2.64 6.90 2.86
C ASN A 80 -3.56 8.14 2.90
N PRO A 81 -3.06 9.36 3.15
CA PRO A 81 -3.89 10.56 3.09
C PRO A 81 -4.63 10.73 1.76
N ASN A 82 -4.01 10.28 0.66
CA ASN A 82 -4.56 10.35 -0.69
C ASN A 82 -5.33 9.08 -1.14
N LEU A 83 -5.40 8.03 -0.31
CA LEU A 83 -6.18 6.81 -0.58
C LEU A 83 -7.29 6.65 0.46
N TYR A 84 -8.49 7.04 0.08
CA TYR A 84 -9.62 7.12 0.98
C TYR A 84 -10.24 5.74 1.22
N ASN A 85 -10.89 5.57 2.38
CA ASN A 85 -11.63 4.36 2.72
C ASN A 85 -12.79 4.05 1.75
N CYS A 86 -13.32 5.04 1.04
CA CYS A 86 -14.32 4.87 -0.02
C CYS A 86 -13.72 4.57 -1.40
N GLY A 87 -12.40 4.42 -1.50
CA GLY A 87 -11.68 4.14 -2.74
C GLY A 87 -11.37 5.36 -3.60
N LYS A 88 -11.65 6.58 -3.13
CA LYS A 88 -11.21 7.80 -3.82
C LYS A 88 -9.67 7.90 -3.80
N VAL A 89 -9.10 8.19 -4.97
CA VAL A 89 -7.67 8.49 -5.15
C VAL A 89 -7.48 9.98 -5.38
N CYS A 90 -6.67 10.63 -4.54
CA CYS A 90 -6.31 12.04 -4.69
C CYS A 90 -4.98 12.16 -5.44
N LEU A 91 -5.03 12.70 -6.66
CA LEU A 91 -3.85 12.98 -7.47
C LEU A 91 -4.16 14.18 -8.37
N SER A 92 -3.21 15.11 -8.51
CA SER A 92 -3.37 16.32 -9.34
C SER A 92 -3.64 15.95 -10.81
N LEU A 93 -2.96 14.93 -11.34
CA LEU A 93 -3.19 14.36 -12.68
C LEU A 93 -4.61 13.82 -12.88
N LEU A 94 -5.33 13.48 -11.80
CA LEU A 94 -6.72 13.03 -11.87
C LEU A 94 -7.72 14.17 -11.62
N ASN A 95 -7.23 15.40 -11.45
CA ASN A 95 -8.01 16.55 -11.01
C ASN A 95 -8.76 16.32 -9.68
N THR A 96 -8.29 15.39 -8.84
CA THR A 96 -8.86 15.10 -7.52
C THR A 96 -8.05 15.68 -6.37
N TRP A 97 -6.97 16.40 -6.68
CA TRP A 97 -6.09 17.08 -5.74
C TRP A 97 -5.60 18.42 -6.29
N SER A 98 -5.17 19.32 -5.39
CA SER A 98 -4.51 20.56 -5.77
C SER A 98 -3.14 20.29 -6.41
N GLY A 99 -2.73 21.16 -7.32
CA GLY A 99 -1.43 21.09 -7.99
C GLY A 99 -1.30 22.24 -8.98
N HIS A 100 -0.06 22.51 -9.41
CA HIS A 100 0.24 23.45 -10.47
C HIS A 100 -0.42 23.03 -11.79
N GLN A 101 -0.63 23.97 -12.70
CA GLN A 101 -1.30 23.68 -13.98
C GLN A 101 -0.54 22.63 -14.81
N SER A 102 0.78 22.55 -14.66
CA SER A 102 1.64 21.53 -15.29
C SER A 102 1.52 20.14 -14.67
N GLU A 103 0.97 20.03 -13.46
CA GLU A 103 0.78 18.76 -12.72
C GLU A 103 -0.63 18.20 -12.88
N LYS A 104 -1.56 19.02 -13.40
CA LYS A 104 -2.93 18.59 -13.73
C LYS A 104 -2.97 17.82 -15.04
N TRP A 105 -4.08 17.14 -15.29
CA TRP A 105 -4.30 16.45 -16.56
C TRP A 105 -4.17 17.40 -17.75
N ILE A 106 -3.27 17.08 -18.69
CA ILE A 106 -3.08 17.83 -19.93
C ILE A 106 -3.61 16.98 -21.10
N PRO A 107 -4.72 17.41 -21.75
CA PRO A 107 -5.29 16.70 -22.89
C PRO A 107 -4.27 16.36 -23.98
N GLY A 108 -4.24 15.09 -24.38
CA GLY A 108 -3.36 14.59 -25.44
C GLY A 108 -1.88 14.43 -25.06
N VAL A 109 -1.46 14.93 -23.89
CA VAL A 109 -0.08 14.81 -23.38
C VAL A 109 -0.02 13.83 -22.22
N SER A 110 -0.94 13.94 -21.25
CA SER A 110 -0.97 13.04 -20.10
C SER A 110 -1.37 11.62 -20.50
N THR A 111 -0.82 10.62 -19.80
CA THR A 111 -1.06 9.20 -20.09
C THR A 111 -1.48 8.42 -18.84
N MET A 112 -2.09 7.25 -19.05
CA MET A 112 -2.42 6.35 -17.93
C MET A 112 -1.16 5.83 -17.24
N LEU A 113 -0.06 5.64 -17.99
CA LEU A 113 1.23 5.26 -17.42
C LEU A 113 1.73 6.30 -16.40
N GLN A 114 1.64 7.59 -16.73
CA GLN A 114 2.01 8.66 -15.80
C GLN A 114 1.17 8.62 -14.53
N VAL A 115 -0.14 8.38 -14.65
CA VAL A 115 -1.02 8.21 -13.48
C VAL A 115 -0.54 7.06 -12.59
N LEU A 116 -0.27 5.87 -13.15
CA LEU A 116 0.16 4.70 -12.38
C LEU A 116 1.53 4.91 -11.72
N VAL A 117 2.50 5.49 -12.44
CA VAL A 117 3.82 5.82 -11.91
C VAL A 117 3.73 6.90 -10.83
N SER A 118 2.86 7.90 -10.99
CA SER A 118 2.62 8.92 -9.96
C SER A 118 1.97 8.34 -8.71
N ILE A 119 1.03 7.38 -8.82
CA ILE A 119 0.50 6.68 -7.64
C ILE A 119 1.63 5.94 -6.92
N GLN A 120 2.47 5.20 -7.65
CA GLN A 120 3.59 4.49 -7.04
C GLN A 120 4.58 5.45 -6.36
N ALA A 121 4.99 6.52 -7.03
CA ALA A 121 6.06 7.41 -6.55
C ALA A 121 5.59 8.43 -5.51
N LEU A 122 4.39 8.99 -5.66
CA LEU A 122 3.91 10.10 -4.83
C LEU A 122 3.00 9.63 -3.71
N ILE A 123 2.23 8.55 -3.91
CA ILE A 123 1.27 8.06 -2.92
C ILE A 123 1.90 6.94 -2.09
N LEU A 124 2.38 5.89 -2.74
CA LEU A 124 2.93 4.70 -2.07
C LEU A 124 4.42 4.85 -1.70
N ASN A 125 4.78 5.99 -1.11
CA ASN A 125 6.17 6.37 -0.82
C ASN A 125 6.64 5.97 0.61
N GLU A 126 7.89 6.29 0.95
CA GLU A 126 8.55 5.97 2.23
C GLU A 126 7.91 6.67 3.45
N LYS A 127 7.44 7.91 3.27
CA LYS A 127 6.95 8.78 4.37
C LYS A 127 5.56 9.36 4.05
N PRO A 128 4.53 8.51 3.93
CA PRO A 128 3.18 8.91 3.52
C PRO A 128 2.48 9.88 4.48
N TYR A 129 2.98 10.08 5.70
CA TYR A 129 2.50 11.11 6.61
C TYR A 129 2.55 12.51 5.98
N PHE A 130 3.60 12.81 5.22
CA PHE A 130 3.80 14.12 4.59
C PHE A 130 2.95 14.32 3.32
N ASN A 131 2.15 13.33 2.94
CA ASN A 131 1.17 13.48 1.86
C ASN A 131 -0.10 14.24 2.31
N GLU A 132 -0.28 14.44 3.61
CA GLU A 132 -1.37 15.28 4.14
C GLU A 132 -1.08 16.76 3.86
N PRO A 133 -2.03 17.56 3.37
CA PRO A 133 -1.81 18.98 3.08
C PRO A 133 -1.30 19.76 4.29
N GLY A 134 -0.25 20.54 4.07
CA GLY A 134 0.36 21.39 5.08
C GLY A 134 1.32 20.65 6.00
N TYR A 135 1.53 19.35 5.81
CA TYR A 135 2.47 18.57 6.63
C TYR A 135 3.87 18.55 6.03
N GLU A 136 4.00 18.85 4.73
CA GLU A 136 5.27 18.92 4.00
C GLU A 136 6.30 19.84 4.67
N ILE A 137 5.85 20.94 5.28
CA ILE A 137 6.71 21.91 5.97
C ILE A 137 7.33 21.37 7.26
N MET A 138 6.79 20.26 7.79
CA MET A 138 7.31 19.59 8.98
C MET A 138 8.41 18.58 8.67
N GLY A 139 8.65 18.27 7.39
CA GLY A 139 9.71 17.35 6.96
C GLY A 139 11.08 17.77 7.52
N GLY A 140 11.85 16.81 8.03
CA GLY A 140 13.14 17.07 8.66
C GLY A 140 13.09 17.65 10.09
N SER A 141 11.93 18.07 10.59
CA SER A 141 11.78 18.43 12.01
C SER A 141 11.69 17.17 12.88
N VAL A 142 12.20 17.23 14.12
CA VAL A 142 12.14 16.07 15.05
C VAL A 142 10.71 15.56 15.22
N ASN A 143 9.75 16.45 15.46
CA ASN A 143 8.35 16.08 15.65
C ASN A 143 7.70 15.54 14.34
N GLY A 144 8.03 16.14 13.19
CA GLY A 144 7.53 15.65 11.89
C GLY A 144 8.02 14.24 11.59
N GLU A 145 9.30 13.97 11.80
CA GLU A 145 9.90 12.65 11.59
C GLU A 145 9.34 11.61 12.57
N GLU A 146 9.16 11.94 13.85
CA GLU A 146 8.52 11.04 14.82
C GLU A 146 7.07 10.69 14.43
N ASN A 147 6.30 11.68 13.99
CA ASN A 147 4.93 11.44 13.55
C ASN A 147 4.88 10.63 12.25
N SER A 148 5.83 10.85 11.34
CA SER A 148 5.98 10.01 10.14
C SER A 148 6.29 8.55 10.50
N GLN A 149 7.16 8.30 11.49
CA GLN A 149 7.46 6.95 11.96
C GLN A 149 6.22 6.26 12.54
N ARG A 150 5.47 6.94 13.41
CA ARG A 150 4.19 6.42 13.95
C ARG A 150 3.16 6.16 12.86
N TYR A 151 3.12 7.02 11.84
CA TYR A 151 2.24 6.83 10.69
C TYR A 151 2.63 5.60 9.86
N ASN A 152 3.94 5.38 9.64
CA ASN A 152 4.46 4.21 8.93
C ASN A 152 4.10 2.90 9.66
N GLU A 153 4.24 2.87 10.99
CA GLU A 153 3.82 1.74 11.83
C GLU A 153 2.35 1.38 11.62
N ASN A 154 1.45 2.36 11.72
CA ASN A 154 0.02 2.13 11.50
C ASN A 154 -0.26 1.71 10.05
N THR A 155 0.40 2.35 9.08
CA THR A 155 0.28 2.04 7.65
C THR A 155 0.67 0.61 7.35
N PHE A 156 1.74 0.11 7.96
CA PHE A 156 2.19 -1.27 7.79
C PHE A 156 1.17 -2.27 8.33
N ILE A 157 0.58 -2.04 9.52
CA ILE A 157 -0.51 -2.89 10.03
C ILE A 157 -1.71 -2.91 9.06
N LEU A 158 -2.09 -1.75 8.53
CA LEU A 158 -3.16 -1.65 7.53
C LEU A 158 -2.78 -2.35 6.21
N SER A 159 -1.50 -2.33 5.84
CA SER A 159 -0.97 -3.07 4.68
C SER A 159 -1.14 -4.57 4.89
N LEU A 160 -0.73 -5.11 6.04
CA LEU A 160 -0.94 -6.53 6.39
C LEU A 160 -2.43 -6.92 6.36
N ARG A 161 -3.31 -6.06 6.87
CA ARG A 161 -4.76 -6.26 6.77
C ARG A 161 -5.25 -6.30 5.33
N THR A 162 -4.73 -5.41 4.49
CA THR A 162 -5.00 -5.38 3.05
C THR A 162 -4.52 -6.67 2.38
N MET A 163 -3.34 -7.17 2.72
CA MET A 163 -2.82 -8.45 2.19
C MET A 163 -3.76 -9.61 2.52
N VAL A 164 -4.16 -9.75 3.79
CA VAL A 164 -5.09 -10.81 4.22
C VAL A 164 -6.46 -10.68 3.54
N TYR A 165 -7.00 -9.46 3.44
CA TYR A 165 -8.24 -9.21 2.70
C TYR A 165 -8.12 -9.63 1.23
N THR A 166 -7.05 -9.22 0.56
CA THR A 166 -6.81 -9.50 -0.85
C THR A 166 -6.57 -10.99 -1.11
N MET A 167 -5.88 -11.71 -0.24
CA MET A 167 -5.75 -13.18 -0.34
C MET A 167 -7.09 -13.90 -0.20
N ARG A 168 -7.97 -13.42 0.70
CA ARG A 168 -9.28 -14.01 0.94
C ARG A 168 -10.29 -13.69 -0.14
N ARG A 169 -10.16 -12.52 -0.78
CA ARG A 169 -11.04 -12.04 -1.84
C ARG A 169 -10.21 -11.40 -2.97
N PRO A 170 -9.45 -12.20 -3.73
CA PRO A 170 -8.67 -11.66 -4.83
C PRO A 170 -9.61 -10.98 -5.84
N PRO A 171 -9.21 -9.84 -6.42
CA PRO A 171 -9.98 -9.24 -7.50
C PRO A 171 -10.09 -10.21 -8.66
N LYS A 172 -11.27 -10.24 -9.30
CA LYS A 172 -11.53 -11.11 -10.46
C LYS A 172 -10.40 -11.03 -11.47
N ASP A 173 -10.02 -12.20 -11.97
CA ASP A 173 -8.94 -12.48 -12.92
C ASP A 173 -7.53 -12.32 -12.30
N PHE A 174 -7.37 -11.80 -11.09
CA PHE A 174 -6.07 -11.71 -10.42
C PHE A 174 -5.82 -12.80 -9.37
N GLU A 175 -6.67 -13.82 -9.28
CA GLU A 175 -6.60 -14.90 -8.28
C GLU A 175 -5.20 -15.54 -8.24
N ASP A 176 -4.74 -16.09 -9.36
CA ASP A 176 -3.42 -16.74 -9.44
C ASP A 176 -2.26 -15.78 -9.18
N PHE A 177 -2.41 -14.51 -9.60
CA PHE A 177 -1.39 -13.48 -9.38
C PHE A 177 -1.26 -13.16 -7.87
N VAL A 178 -2.38 -12.95 -7.20
CA VAL A 178 -2.44 -12.65 -5.76
C VAL A 178 -1.88 -13.81 -4.95
N ILE A 179 -2.39 -15.03 -5.21
CA ILE A 179 -1.96 -16.23 -4.50
C ILE A 179 -0.47 -16.51 -4.78
N GLY A 180 -0.05 -16.46 -6.05
CA GLY A 180 1.34 -16.69 -6.43
C GLY A 180 2.31 -15.65 -5.85
N HIS A 181 1.91 -14.38 -5.76
CA HIS A 181 2.72 -13.32 -5.14
C HIS A 181 2.89 -13.57 -3.65
N PHE A 182 1.80 -13.73 -2.90
CA PHE A 182 1.89 -13.92 -1.44
C PHE A 182 2.48 -15.27 -1.05
N TYR A 183 2.28 -16.32 -1.85
CA TYR A 183 2.97 -17.61 -1.66
C TYR A 183 4.51 -17.42 -1.69
N LYS A 184 5.01 -16.63 -2.66
CA LYS A 184 6.45 -16.35 -2.79
C LYS A 184 6.99 -15.42 -1.71
N ARG A 185 6.17 -14.48 -1.22
CA ARG A 185 6.58 -13.42 -0.28
C ARG A 185 6.25 -13.69 1.18
N ALA A 186 5.52 -14.75 1.49
CA ALA A 186 5.05 -15.05 2.86
C ALA A 186 6.18 -15.02 3.90
N GLN A 187 7.31 -15.70 3.62
CA GLN A 187 8.43 -15.71 4.56
C GLN A 187 9.10 -14.34 4.66
N ASP A 188 9.29 -13.61 3.56
CA ASP A 188 9.89 -12.28 3.57
C ASP A 188 9.05 -11.29 4.40
N ILE A 189 7.73 -11.35 4.27
CA ILE A 189 6.80 -10.53 5.04
C ILE A 189 6.88 -10.86 6.54
N LEU A 190 6.94 -12.16 6.89
CA LEU A 190 7.07 -12.58 8.30
C LEU A 190 8.44 -12.25 8.89
N VAL A 191 9.51 -12.32 8.10
CA VAL A 191 10.85 -11.83 8.49
C VAL A 191 10.81 -10.34 8.76
N ALA A 192 10.12 -9.55 7.93
CA ALA A 192 9.96 -8.12 8.18
C ALA A 192 9.21 -7.85 9.47
N CYS A 193 8.13 -8.59 9.74
CA CYS A 193 7.41 -8.50 11.00
C CYS A 193 8.33 -8.78 12.20
N SER A 194 9.15 -9.83 12.13
CA SER A 194 10.12 -10.16 13.19
C SER A 194 11.11 -9.02 13.40
N ALA A 195 11.72 -8.49 12.33
CA ALA A 195 12.70 -7.43 12.44
C ALA A 195 12.11 -6.17 13.08
N TYR A 196 10.88 -5.79 12.71
CA TYR A 196 10.23 -4.61 13.29
C TYR A 196 9.86 -4.82 14.77
N MET A 197 9.52 -6.06 15.16
CA MET A 197 9.38 -6.43 16.57
C MET A 197 10.71 -6.38 17.33
N ASP A 198 11.82 -6.65 16.66
CA ASP A 198 13.19 -6.63 17.19
C ASP A 198 13.78 -5.21 17.26
N GLY A 199 13.04 -4.21 16.77
CA GLY A 199 13.39 -2.79 16.89
C GLY A 199 13.83 -2.12 15.59
N ALA A 200 13.87 -2.84 14.47
CA ALA A 200 14.05 -2.23 13.16
C ALA A 200 12.86 -1.31 12.83
N GLN A 201 13.09 -0.23 12.08
CA GLN A 201 12.03 0.68 11.65
C GLN A 201 11.26 0.11 10.45
N VAL A 202 9.96 0.37 10.40
CA VAL A 202 9.14 0.03 9.22
C VAL A 202 9.74 0.64 7.96
N GLY A 203 9.95 -0.18 6.93
CA GLY A 203 10.54 0.20 5.66
C GLY A 203 12.05 -0.03 5.54
N CYS A 204 12.81 -0.21 6.63
CA CYS A 204 14.28 -0.27 6.54
C CYS A 204 14.85 -1.59 5.97
N LEU A 205 14.02 -2.60 5.66
CA LEU A 205 14.50 -3.87 5.12
C LEU A 205 14.54 -3.83 3.59
N VAL A 206 15.72 -4.16 3.04
CA VAL A 206 15.95 -4.26 1.59
C VAL A 206 16.70 -5.56 1.32
N LYS A 207 16.13 -6.43 0.47
CA LYS A 207 16.73 -7.71 0.03
C LYS A 207 17.51 -8.52 1.10
N GLY A 208 16.91 -8.75 2.26
CA GLY A 208 17.51 -9.59 3.31
C GLY A 208 18.59 -8.90 4.15
N GLY A 209 18.75 -7.58 4.02
CA GLY A 209 19.56 -6.75 4.90
C GLY A 209 18.76 -5.58 5.47
N VAL A 210 19.32 -4.94 6.51
CA VAL A 210 18.82 -3.70 7.09
C VAL A 210 19.56 -2.56 6.38
N GLN A 211 18.85 -1.59 5.80
CA GLN A 211 19.46 -0.33 5.38
C GLN A 211 20.02 0.39 6.62
N ASP A 212 21.20 0.99 6.50
CA ASP A 212 21.77 1.89 7.51
C ASP A 212 20.80 3.07 7.72
N VAL A 213 19.86 2.89 8.65
CA VAL A 213 19.03 3.97 9.17
C VAL A 213 19.85 4.64 10.26
N ASP A 214 19.99 5.97 10.12
CA ASP A 214 20.69 6.84 11.04
C ASP A 214 20.36 6.45 12.48
N ALA A 215 21.39 6.06 13.23
CA ALA A 215 21.34 5.38 14.52
C ALA A 215 20.92 6.33 15.66
N GLY A 216 19.87 7.13 15.45
CA GLY A 216 19.06 7.64 16.53
C GLY A 216 18.24 6.49 17.10
N ASP A 217 18.14 6.43 18.43
CA ASP A 217 17.45 5.44 19.27
C ASP A 217 15.92 5.34 19.01
N ARG A 218 15.52 5.14 17.76
CA ARG A 218 14.14 5.20 17.28
C ARG A 218 13.70 3.84 16.80
N SER A 219 13.68 2.89 17.73
CA SER A 219 13.04 1.59 17.49
C SER A 219 11.53 1.76 17.29
N CYS A 220 10.88 0.80 16.64
CA CYS A 220 9.42 0.80 16.56
C CYS A 220 8.75 0.91 17.93
N SER A 221 7.62 1.62 17.98
CA SER A 221 6.89 1.88 19.21
C SER A 221 6.40 0.58 19.86
N GLN A 222 6.34 0.58 21.19
CA GLN A 222 5.84 -0.56 21.95
C GLN A 222 4.41 -0.95 21.55
N TYR A 223 3.58 0.07 21.29
CA TYR A 223 2.21 -0.12 20.82
C TYR A 223 2.17 -0.90 19.50
N PHE A 224 2.97 -0.48 18.52
CA PHE A 224 3.06 -1.16 17.25
C PHE A 224 3.55 -2.60 17.40
N LYS A 225 4.57 -2.86 18.21
CA LYS A 225 5.09 -4.23 18.43
C LYS A 225 4.01 -5.16 19.00
N VAL A 226 3.19 -4.68 19.94
CA VAL A 226 2.06 -5.42 20.49
C VAL A 226 0.97 -5.65 19.44
N ALA A 227 0.60 -4.61 18.68
CA ALA A 227 -0.41 -4.72 17.62
C ALA A 227 0.03 -5.71 16.52
N LEU A 228 1.29 -5.66 16.12
CA LEU A 228 1.88 -6.55 15.14
C LEU A 228 1.87 -8.00 15.63
N ALA A 229 2.33 -8.26 16.85
CA ALA A 229 2.31 -9.59 17.46
C ALA A 229 0.89 -10.18 17.52
N GLY A 230 -0.11 -9.36 17.87
CA GLY A 230 -1.51 -9.76 17.89
C GLY A 230 -2.06 -10.13 16.50
N TYR A 231 -1.44 -9.64 15.42
CA TYR A 231 -1.86 -9.93 14.05
C TYR A 231 -1.12 -11.12 13.41
N ILE A 232 0.01 -11.57 13.98
CA ILE A 232 0.83 -12.67 13.41
C ILE A 232 0.03 -13.94 13.19
N THR A 233 -0.82 -14.35 14.15
CA THR A 233 -1.63 -15.56 14.00
C THR A 233 -2.54 -15.50 12.78
N VAL A 234 -3.20 -14.36 12.56
CA VAL A 234 -4.08 -14.16 11.40
C VAL A 234 -3.29 -14.21 10.10
N LEU A 235 -2.11 -13.61 10.10
CA LEU A 235 -1.23 -13.56 8.93
C LEU A 235 -0.68 -14.95 8.57
N VAL A 236 -0.16 -15.69 9.54
CA VAL A 236 0.32 -17.08 9.37
C VAL A 236 -0.81 -17.96 8.87
N GLN A 237 -2.01 -17.88 9.47
CA GLN A 237 -3.16 -18.66 9.00
C GLN A 237 -3.52 -18.33 7.55
N ALA A 238 -3.52 -17.07 7.16
CA ALA A 238 -3.81 -16.67 5.79
C ALA A 238 -2.75 -17.20 4.80
N PHE A 239 -1.47 -17.17 5.17
CA PHE A 239 -0.40 -17.74 4.35
C PHE A 239 -0.48 -19.27 4.25
N SER A 240 -0.74 -19.98 5.35
CA SER A 240 -0.93 -21.44 5.32
C SER A 240 -2.15 -21.85 4.47
N GLN A 241 -3.23 -21.06 4.48
CA GLN A 241 -4.42 -21.30 3.64
C GLN A 241 -4.13 -21.23 2.14
N ILE A 242 -3.18 -20.41 1.72
CA ILE A 242 -2.75 -20.31 0.32
C ILE A 242 -1.59 -21.27 -0.01
N GLY A 243 -1.23 -22.15 0.94
CA GLY A 243 -0.23 -23.21 0.76
C GLY A 243 1.21 -22.81 1.05
N ALA A 244 1.48 -21.60 1.55
CA ALA A 244 2.83 -21.19 1.93
C ALA A 244 3.36 -22.07 3.07
N LYS A 245 4.62 -22.51 2.97
CA LYS A 245 5.23 -23.46 3.91
C LYS A 245 6.09 -22.77 4.96
N ASP A 246 6.24 -23.46 6.09
CA ASP A 246 7.13 -23.08 7.21
C ASP A 246 6.83 -21.69 7.78
N CYS A 247 5.57 -21.25 7.72
CA CYS A 247 5.13 -19.98 8.30
C CYS A 247 4.86 -20.12 9.81
N GLU A 248 4.56 -21.33 10.28
CA GLU A 248 4.22 -21.65 11.67
C GLU A 248 5.38 -21.36 12.64
N LYS A 249 6.63 -21.38 12.16
CA LYS A 249 7.82 -21.04 12.97
C LYS A 249 7.76 -19.61 13.54
N PHE A 250 7.01 -18.71 12.90
CA PHE A 250 6.84 -17.32 13.34
C PHE A 250 5.76 -17.14 14.41
N LEU A 251 5.01 -18.19 14.80
CA LEU A 251 4.04 -18.09 15.90
C LEU A 251 4.70 -17.77 17.25
N SER A 252 6.00 -18.05 17.40
CA SER A 252 6.82 -17.62 18.54
C SER A 252 6.82 -16.10 18.74
N LEU A 253 6.56 -15.30 17.69
CA LEU A 253 6.40 -13.85 17.81
C LEU A 253 5.19 -13.45 18.65
N VAL A 254 4.13 -14.27 18.69
CA VAL A 254 2.93 -14.02 19.52
C VAL A 254 3.28 -14.04 21.01
N GLU A 255 4.13 -14.99 21.41
CA GLU A 255 4.61 -15.12 22.79
C GLU A 255 5.48 -13.91 23.18
N LYS A 256 6.34 -13.46 22.25
CA LYS A 256 7.14 -12.25 22.41
C LYS A 256 6.28 -10.99 22.57
N GLY A 257 5.15 -10.89 21.87
CA GLY A 257 4.20 -9.80 22.08
C GLY A 257 3.50 -9.82 23.44
N SER A 258 3.26 -11.02 23.98
CA SER A 258 2.57 -11.19 25.26
C SER A 258 3.43 -10.73 26.45
N SER A 259 4.75 -10.96 26.40
CA SER A 259 5.68 -10.44 27.40
C SER A 259 5.78 -8.92 27.38
N LEU A 260 5.60 -8.29 26.22
CA LEU A 260 5.60 -6.84 26.03
C LEU A 260 4.38 -6.14 26.67
N VAL A 261 3.24 -6.84 26.82
CA VAL A 261 2.02 -6.33 27.49
C VAL A 261 2.13 -6.41 29.02
N SER A 262 2.91 -7.36 29.54
CA SER A 262 3.13 -7.53 30.99
C SER A 262 3.99 -6.42 31.64
N SER A 263 4.58 -5.54 30.82
CA SER A 263 5.24 -4.32 31.27
C SER A 263 4.19 -3.20 31.46
N PRO A 264 4.29 -2.32 32.47
CA PRO A 264 3.24 -1.36 32.76
C PRO A 264 3.03 -0.40 31.58
N VAL A 265 1.95 -0.59 30.83
CA VAL A 265 1.53 0.31 29.75
C VAL A 265 0.64 1.41 30.35
N PRO A 266 0.88 2.71 30.08
CA PRO A 266 0.06 3.79 30.63
C PRO A 266 -1.42 3.68 30.21
N PRO A 267 -2.37 4.12 31.05
CA PRO A 267 -3.82 3.87 30.89
C PRO A 267 -4.45 4.39 29.59
N MET A 268 -3.81 5.32 28.88
CA MET A 268 -4.32 5.84 27.60
C MET A 268 -4.24 4.83 26.45
N ALA A 269 -3.48 3.74 26.58
CA ALA A 269 -3.29 2.74 25.52
C ALA A 269 -4.43 1.72 25.38
N LEU A 270 -5.28 1.56 26.41
CA LEU A 270 -6.33 0.52 26.42
C LEU A 270 -7.52 0.85 25.50
N ASN A 271 -7.79 2.14 25.25
CA ASN A 271 -8.96 2.59 24.50
C ASN A 271 -8.85 2.38 22.98
N LEU A 272 -7.64 2.31 22.42
CA LEU A 272 -7.44 2.05 20.98
C LEU A 272 -7.41 0.55 20.64
N PHE A 273 -7.04 -0.31 21.59
CA PHE A 273 -7.09 -1.77 21.43
C PHE A 273 -8.50 -2.28 21.12
N ASN A 274 -9.52 -1.66 21.74
CA ASN A 274 -10.93 -1.95 21.47
C ASN A 274 -11.41 -1.37 20.12
N ALA A 275 -10.84 -0.27 19.65
CA ALA A 275 -11.17 0.31 18.35
C ALA A 275 -10.58 -0.50 17.17
N MET A 276 -9.45 -1.18 17.37
CA MET A 276 -8.84 -2.06 16.34
C MET A 276 -9.55 -3.42 16.20
N ASN A 277 -10.27 -3.87 17.24
CA ASN A 277 -11.00 -5.14 17.27
C ASN A 277 -12.48 -5.05 16.86
N MET A 278 -13.00 -3.88 16.50
CA MET A 278 -14.32 -3.79 15.91
C MET A 278 -14.28 -4.32 14.47
N GLN A 279 -14.73 -5.57 14.33
CA GLN A 279 -15.12 -6.17 13.05
C GLN A 279 -16.17 -5.28 12.37
N PHE A 280 -15.92 -4.95 11.10
CA PHE A 280 -16.93 -4.72 10.07
C PHE A 280 -16.67 -5.72 8.94
#